data_AF-B8LZ02-F1
#
_entry.id   AF-B8LZ02-F1
#
_cell.length_a   1.000
_cell.length_b   1.000
_cell.length_c   1.000
_cell.angle_alpha   90.00
_cell.angle_beta   90.00
_cell.angle_gamma   90.00
#
_symmetry.space_group_name_H-M   'P 1'
#
loop_
_entity.id
_entity.type
_entity.pdbx_description
1 polymer ?
#
loop_
_entity_poly.entity_id
_entity_poly.type
_entity_poly.pdbx_seq_one_letter_code
_entity_poly.pdbx_strand_id
1 'polypeptide(L)'
;MNASELLFNMPGPRQILVISLSRYLRGQPLREILDKNWEAYPNELPRFKNVPFDFDGNDIPTALQDLKSTIKACTWDGILIGWCIRGYPERTNLLEEVISVYTKAIRKNDAGTKLMFCTGPDNLADATLRNFPKEAQEVLQS
;
A
#
# COMPACT_ATOMS: atom_id res chain seq x y z
N MET A 1 33.01 3.15 -18.89
CA MET A 1 31.81 2.57 -18.25
C MET A 1 30.84 2.21 -19.36
N ASN A 2 30.39 0.96 -19.42
CA ASN A 2 29.54 0.46 -20.51
C ASN A 2 28.07 0.66 -20.14
N ALA A 3 27.27 1.18 -21.07
CA ALA A 3 25.82 1.39 -20.92
C ALA A 3 25.05 0.10 -20.55
N SER A 4 25.63 -1.08 -20.73
CA SER A 4 25.05 -2.36 -20.33
C SER A 4 25.04 -2.61 -18.81
N GLU A 5 25.87 -1.94 -18.02
CA GLU A 5 25.87 -2.09 -16.54
C GLU A 5 24.79 -1.23 -15.86
N LEU A 6 24.28 -0.20 -16.55
CA LEU A 6 23.23 0.69 -16.04
C LEU A 6 21.81 0.11 -16.21
N LEU A 7 21.64 -0.95 -17.01
CA LEU A 7 20.34 -1.60 -17.24
C LEU A 7 20.00 -2.68 -16.22
N PHE A 8 20.96 -3.10 -15.38
CA PHE A 8 20.81 -4.28 -14.52
C PHE A 8 20.31 -4.01 -13.10
N ASN A 9 19.97 -2.77 -12.74
CA ASN A 9 19.61 -2.44 -11.37
C ASN A 9 18.40 -1.51 -11.23
N MET A 10 17.44 -1.58 -12.16
CA MET A 10 16.12 -1.01 -11.91
C MET A 10 15.42 -1.90 -10.88
N PRO A 11 15.19 -1.47 -9.63
CA PRO A 11 14.40 -2.25 -8.70
C PRO A 11 13.03 -2.51 -9.35
N GLY A 12 12.49 -3.72 -9.15
CA GLY A 12 11.16 -4.08 -9.63
C GLY A 12 10.08 -3.10 -9.14
N PRO A 13 8.83 -3.25 -9.63
CA PRO A 13 7.73 -2.38 -9.20
C PRO A 13 7.62 -2.37 -7.67
N ARG A 14 7.41 -1.19 -7.10
CA ARG A 14 7.29 -1.02 -5.64
C ARG A 14 6.13 -1.86 -5.10
N GLN A 15 6.39 -2.61 -4.04
CA GLN A 15 5.44 -3.48 -3.39
C GLN A 15 4.56 -2.67 -2.44
N ILE A 16 3.30 -2.45 -2.81
CA ILE A 16 2.34 -1.67 -2.01
C ILE A 16 1.22 -2.59 -1.52
N LEU A 17 1.12 -2.79 -0.20
CA LEU A 17 -0.02 -3.47 0.42
C LEU A 17 -1.11 -2.43 0.67
N VAL A 18 -2.34 -2.68 0.23
CA VAL A 18 -3.48 -1.79 0.48
C VAL A 18 -4.49 -2.55 1.31
N ILE A 19 -4.80 -2.05 2.51
CA ILE A 19 -5.68 -2.70 3.49
C ILE A 19 -6.97 -1.90 3.57
N SER A 20 -8.13 -2.53 3.42
CA SER A 20 -9.42 -1.82 3.55
C SER A 20 -10.55 -2.73 4.01
N LEU A 21 -11.52 -2.13 4.70
CA LEU A 21 -12.83 -2.74 5.05
C LEU A 21 -13.90 -2.52 3.95
N SER A 22 -13.52 -2.08 2.75
CA SER A 22 -14.46 -1.74 1.67
C SER A 22 -15.43 -2.88 1.32
N ARG A 23 -14.94 -4.11 1.20
CA ARG A 23 -15.80 -5.28 0.97
C ARG A 23 -16.82 -5.47 2.08
N TYR A 24 -16.39 -5.39 3.33
CA TYR A 24 -17.26 -5.56 4.49
C TYR A 24 -18.35 -4.47 4.57
N LEU A 25 -17.98 -3.20 4.37
CA LEU A 25 -18.91 -2.08 4.56
C LEU A 25 -19.75 -1.72 3.34
N ARG A 26 -19.23 -1.99 2.15
CA ARG A 26 -19.83 -1.53 0.88
C ARG A 26 -20.16 -2.68 -0.07
N GLY A 27 -19.81 -3.92 0.28
CA GLY A 27 -19.96 -5.07 -0.61
C GLY A 27 -19.01 -5.04 -1.82
N GLN A 28 -18.10 -4.08 -1.89
CA GLN A 28 -17.23 -3.86 -3.05
C GLN A 28 -15.81 -4.38 -2.78
N PRO A 29 -15.27 -5.31 -3.58
CA PRO A 29 -13.90 -5.77 -3.45
C PRO A 29 -12.88 -4.64 -3.64
N LEU A 30 -11.83 -4.62 -2.84
CA LEU A 30 -10.79 -3.59 -2.92
C LEU A 30 -10.06 -3.58 -4.27
N ARG A 31 -9.94 -4.73 -4.96
CA ARG A 31 -9.33 -4.81 -6.29
C ARG A 31 -10.01 -3.86 -7.27
N GLU A 32 -11.35 -3.87 -7.33
CA GLU A 32 -12.10 -3.02 -8.27
C GLU A 32 -11.92 -1.52 -7.98
N ILE A 33 -11.91 -1.16 -6.69
CA ILE A 33 -11.68 0.23 -6.25
C ILE A 33 -10.27 0.67 -6.66
N LEU A 34 -9.27 -0.19 -6.44
CA LEU A 34 -7.90 0.08 -6.82
C LEU A 34 -7.75 0.26 -8.32
N ASP A 35 -8.28 -0.66 -9.12
CA ASP A 35 -8.16 -0.60 -10.57
C ASP A 35 -8.75 0.73 -11.10
N LYS A 36 -9.94 1.11 -10.61
CA LYS A 36 -10.58 2.40 -10.93
C LYS A 36 -9.73 3.62 -10.51
N ASN A 37 -9.12 3.60 -9.33
CA ASN A 37 -8.26 4.69 -8.86
C ASN A 37 -7.03 4.89 -9.76
N TRP A 38 -6.51 3.82 -10.34
CA TRP A 38 -5.31 3.85 -11.18
C TRP A 38 -5.58 4.12 -12.66
N GLU A 39 -6.84 4.10 -13.12
CA GLU A 39 -7.21 4.45 -14.51
C GLU A 39 -6.73 5.84 -14.94
N ALA A 40 -6.72 6.81 -14.01
CA ALA A 40 -6.23 8.17 -14.27
C ALA A 40 -4.69 8.26 -14.40
N TYR A 41 -3.96 7.20 -14.03
CA TYR A 41 -2.50 7.19 -13.91
C TYR A 41 -1.83 6.04 -14.69
N PRO A 42 -2.15 5.83 -15.98
CA PRO A 42 -1.66 4.67 -16.74
C PRO A 42 -0.13 4.65 -16.87
N ASN A 43 0.51 5.82 -16.90
CA ASN A 43 1.97 5.95 -16.99
C ASN A 43 2.70 5.74 -15.65
N GLU A 44 1.97 5.80 -14.53
CA GLU A 44 2.55 5.60 -13.20
C GLU A 44 2.33 4.17 -12.71
N LEU A 45 1.19 3.55 -13.06
CA LEU A 45 0.80 2.21 -12.62
C LEU A 45 1.93 1.16 -12.76
N PRO A 46 2.72 1.09 -13.84
CA PRO A 46 3.81 0.10 -13.96
C PRO A 46 4.91 0.22 -12.90
N ARG A 47 5.02 1.35 -12.19
CA ARG A 47 5.99 1.55 -11.10
C ARG A 47 5.59 0.84 -9.80
N PHE A 48 4.37 0.33 -9.71
CA PHE A 48 3.78 -0.18 -8.48
C PHE A 48 3.12 -1.55 -8.69
N LYS A 49 3.34 -2.44 -7.73
CA LYS A 49 2.55 -3.67 -7.57
C LYS A 49 1.63 -3.49 -6.37
N ASN A 50 0.41 -3.05 -6.66
CA ASN A 50 -0.63 -2.83 -5.66
C ASN A 50 -1.31 -4.17 -5.32
N VAL A 51 -1.17 -4.59 -4.06
CA VAL A 51 -1.75 -5.82 -3.53
C VAL A 51 -2.92 -5.47 -2.60
N PRO A 52 -4.17 -5.78 -3.00
CA PRO A 52 -5.31 -5.58 -2.12
C PRO A 52 -5.32 -6.60 -0.98
N PHE A 53 -5.66 -6.13 0.21
CA PHE A 53 -6.05 -6.93 1.36
C PHE A 53 -7.45 -6.48 1.80
N ASP A 54 -8.45 -7.27 1.42
CA ASP A 54 -9.82 -7.10 1.88
C ASP A 54 -9.90 -7.58 3.34
N PHE A 55 -9.93 -6.65 4.28
CA PHE A 55 -10.03 -6.95 5.69
C PHE A 55 -11.45 -7.45 6.02
N ASP A 56 -11.56 -8.60 6.69
CA ASP A 56 -12.86 -9.14 7.10
C ASP A 56 -13.29 -8.54 8.44
N GLY A 57 -14.36 -7.75 8.41
CA GLY A 57 -14.96 -7.16 9.61
C GLY A 57 -15.83 -8.14 10.41
N ASN A 58 -16.18 -9.30 9.85
CA ASN A 58 -16.97 -10.33 10.56
C ASN A 58 -16.11 -11.21 11.46
N ASP A 59 -14.83 -11.39 11.13
CA ASP A 59 -13.86 -12.19 11.87
C ASP A 59 -12.52 -11.45 12.00
N ILE A 60 -12.53 -10.42 12.86
CA ILE A 60 -11.37 -9.57 13.11
C ILE A 60 -10.14 -10.37 13.59
N PRO A 61 -10.24 -11.33 14.54
CA PRO A 61 -9.09 -12.11 14.97
C PRO A 61 -8.38 -12.86 13.83
N THR A 62 -9.14 -13.54 12.98
CA THR A 62 -8.58 -14.24 11.81
C THR A 62 -8.00 -13.24 10.81
N ALA A 63 -8.72 -12.15 10.51
CA ALA A 63 -8.24 -11.11 9.59
C ALA A 63 -6.91 -10.47 10.04
N LEU A 64 -6.72 -10.25 11.35
CA LEU A 64 -5.45 -9.76 11.92
C LEU A 64 -4.32 -10.77 11.78
N GLN A 65 -4.60 -12.07 11.94
CA GLN A 65 -3.63 -13.14 11.74
C GLN A 65 -3.22 -13.27 10.27
N ASP A 66 -4.16 -13.16 9.35
CA ASP A 66 -3.92 -13.19 7.90
C ASP A 66 -3.14 -11.95 7.45
N LEU A 67 -3.47 -10.78 8.00
CA LEU A 67 -2.71 -9.56 7.75
C LEU A 67 -1.27 -9.72 8.21
N LYS A 68 -1.04 -10.25 9.42
CA LYS A 68 0.31 -10.52 9.93
C LYS A 68 1.09 -11.46 9.01
N SER A 69 0.44 -12.51 8.51
CA SER A 69 1.04 -13.48 7.59
C SER A 69 1.39 -12.83 6.24
N THR A 70 0.50 -11.99 5.72
CA THR A 70 0.69 -11.22 4.49
C THR A 70 1.87 -10.25 4.61
N ILE A 71 1.96 -9.51 5.72
CA ILE A 71 3.08 -8.58 5.97
C ILE A 71 4.41 -9.34 6.04
N LYS A 72 4.42 -10.56 6.60
CA LYS A 72 5.65 -11.37 6.71
C LYS A 72 6.07 -12.04 5.41
N ALA A 73 5.15 -12.24 4.46
CA ALA A 73 5.38 -13.03 3.25
C ALA A 73 6.32 -12.34 2.25
N CYS A 74 6.40 -11.01 2.26
CA CYS A 74 7.31 -10.25 1.42
C CYS A 74 7.76 -8.95 2.09
N THR A 75 8.80 -8.33 1.55
CA THR A 75 9.17 -6.96 1.88
C THR A 75 8.24 -6.00 1.15
N TRP A 76 7.74 -4.99 1.87
CA TRP A 76 6.83 -3.98 1.35
C TRP A 76 7.53 -2.63 1.31
N ASP A 77 7.41 -1.90 0.19
CA ASP A 77 7.86 -0.51 0.12
C ASP A 77 6.87 0.39 0.85
N GLY A 78 5.58 0.07 0.78
CA GLY A 78 4.54 0.83 1.46
C GLY A 78 3.35 -0.04 1.87
N ILE A 79 2.73 0.36 2.97
CA ILE A 79 1.46 -0.20 3.45
C ILE A 79 0.47 0.95 3.56
N LEU A 80 -0.56 0.94 2.73
CA LEU A 80 -1.64 1.90 2.71
C LEU A 80 -2.80 1.36 3.54
N ILE A 81 -3.04 1.96 4.71
CA ILE A 81 -4.28 1.73 5.47
C ILE A 81 -5.35 2.62 4.86
N GLY A 82 -6.22 1.97 4.09
CA GLY A 82 -7.24 2.62 3.30
C GLY A 82 -8.39 3.21 4.12
N TRP A 83 -9.26 3.91 3.40
CA TRP A 83 -10.56 4.33 3.89
C TRP A 83 -11.36 3.10 4.37
N CYS A 84 -12.31 3.33 5.28
CA CYS A 84 -13.07 2.32 6.05
C CYS A 84 -12.40 1.76 7.32
N ILE A 85 -11.08 1.88 7.48
CA ILE A 85 -10.39 1.56 8.75
C ILE A 85 -10.03 2.86 9.49
N ARG A 86 -9.52 3.86 8.78
CA ARG A 86 -9.25 5.21 9.30
C ARG A 86 -10.39 6.17 8.95
N GLY A 87 -10.66 7.14 9.83
CA GLY A 87 -11.59 8.27 9.60
C GLY A 87 -12.92 8.18 10.36
N TYR A 88 -13.07 7.18 11.23
CA TYR A 88 -14.26 6.91 12.01
C TYR A 88 -13.88 6.62 13.46
N PRO A 89 -14.26 7.45 14.45
CA PRO A 89 -13.85 7.27 15.85
C PRO A 89 -14.16 5.87 16.41
N GLU A 90 -15.28 5.28 16.01
CA GLU A 90 -15.71 3.94 16.42
C GLU A 90 -14.79 2.80 15.92
N ARG A 91 -13.89 3.10 14.97
CA ARG A 91 -12.93 2.14 14.40
C ARG A 91 -11.50 2.40 14.87
N THR A 92 -11.29 3.33 15.81
CA THR A 92 -9.96 3.67 16.32
C THR A 92 -9.26 2.44 16.88
N ASN A 93 -9.95 1.61 17.66
CA ASN A 93 -9.37 0.37 18.20
C ASN A 93 -8.88 -0.57 17.09
N LEU A 94 -9.68 -0.75 16.03
CA LEU A 94 -9.28 -1.59 14.90
C LEU A 94 -8.07 -0.99 14.16
N LEU A 95 -8.04 0.33 13.96
CA LEU A 95 -6.89 1.01 13.38
C LEU A 95 -5.62 0.76 14.21
N GLU A 96 -5.71 0.88 15.53
CA GLU A 96 -4.60 0.63 16.45
C GLU A 96 -4.14 -0.84 16.41
N GLU A 97 -5.06 -1.79 16.31
CA GLU A 97 -4.75 -3.21 16.16
C GLU A 97 -4.03 -3.51 14.84
N VAL A 98 -4.50 -2.95 13.73
CA VAL A 98 -3.85 -3.05 12.40
C VAL A 98 -2.44 -2.47 12.45
N ILE A 99 -2.26 -1.29 13.06
CA ILE A 99 -0.92 -0.68 13.25
C ILE A 99 -0.05 -1.56 14.14
N SER A 100 -0.59 -2.13 15.22
CA SER A 100 0.14 -3.04 16.12
C SER A 100 0.62 -4.28 15.37
N VAL A 101 -0.23 -4.88 14.52
CA VAL A 101 0.14 -6.01 13.67
C VAL A 101 1.28 -5.62 12.72
N TYR A 102 1.16 -4.48 12.04
CA TYR A 102 2.22 -3.95 11.20
C TYR A 102 3.56 -3.82 11.93
N THR A 103 3.58 -3.10 13.07
CA THR A 103 4.80 -2.85 13.84
C THR A 103 5.45 -4.16 14.34
N LYS A 104 4.65 -5.18 14.66
CA LYS A 104 5.14 -6.49 15.11
C LYS A 104 5.59 -7.40 13.97
N ALA A 105 5.06 -7.19 12.76
CA ALA A 105 5.27 -8.08 11.62
C ALA A 105 6.42 -7.63 10.71
N ILE A 106 6.68 -6.32 10.63
CA ILE A 106 7.75 -5.77 9.81
C ILE A 106 9.12 -6.26 10.28
N ARG A 107 10.00 -6.62 9.34
CA ARG A 107 11.34 -7.13 9.68
C ARG A 107 12.24 -5.94 10.05
N LYS A 108 13.23 -6.16 10.93
CA LYS A 108 14.18 -5.11 11.35
C LYS A 108 14.91 -4.43 10.19
N ASN A 109 15.10 -5.15 9.08
CA ASN A 109 15.79 -4.64 7.88
C ASN A 109 14.83 -3.97 6.88
N ASP A 110 13.51 -4.02 7.10
CA ASP A 110 12.49 -3.34 6.29
C ASP A 110 12.24 -1.90 6.78
N ALA A 111 13.25 -1.25 7.39
CA ALA A 111 13.12 0.08 8.00
C ALA A 111 12.68 1.20 7.03
N GLY A 112 12.64 0.91 5.72
CA GLY A 112 12.17 1.81 4.67
C GLY A 112 10.67 1.73 4.35
N THR A 113 9.91 0.76 4.89
CA THR A 113 8.48 0.64 4.59
C THR A 113 7.72 1.88 5.07
N LYS A 114 7.02 2.54 4.15
CA LYS A 114 6.16 3.68 4.49
C LYS A 114 4.79 3.21 4.94
N LEU A 115 4.35 3.66 6.12
CA LEU A 115 2.95 3.58 6.51
C LEU A 115 2.20 4.77 5.91
N MET A 116 1.17 4.50 5.14
CA MET A 116 0.45 5.49 4.33
C MET A 116 -1.04 5.46 4.64
N PHE A 117 -1.69 6.58 4.33
CA PHE A 117 -3.13 6.74 4.51
C PHE A 117 -3.73 7.54 3.37
N CYS A 118 -4.96 7.20 2.98
CA CYS A 118 -5.78 7.98 2.07
C CYS A 118 -6.91 8.68 2.83
N THR A 119 -7.54 9.68 2.19
CA THR A 119 -8.67 10.43 2.75
C THR A 119 -10.04 9.86 2.36
N GLY A 120 -10.09 9.01 1.32
CA GLY A 120 -11.32 8.44 0.79
C GLY A 120 -11.06 7.30 -0.18
N PRO A 121 -12.13 6.67 -0.73
CA PRO A 121 -12.03 5.54 -1.64
C PRO A 121 -11.41 5.90 -3.00
N ASP A 122 -11.50 7.17 -3.43
CA ASP A 122 -11.00 7.66 -4.71
C ASP A 122 -9.59 8.28 -4.64
N ASN A 123 -8.90 8.15 -3.50
CA ASN A 123 -7.59 8.78 -3.24
C ASN A 123 -6.44 7.76 -3.03
N LEU A 124 -6.64 6.47 -3.36
CA LEU A 124 -5.64 5.42 -3.13
C LEU A 124 -4.40 5.59 -4.01
N ALA A 125 -4.60 5.91 -5.29
CA ALA A 125 -3.49 6.15 -6.22
C ALA A 125 -2.71 7.42 -5.83
N ASP A 126 -3.41 8.53 -5.59
CA ASP A 126 -2.81 9.79 -5.16
C ASP A 126 -2.00 9.65 -3.87
N ALA A 127 -2.55 8.94 -2.87
CA ALA A 127 -1.87 8.70 -1.61
C ALA A 127 -0.57 7.91 -1.83
N THR A 128 -0.59 6.92 -2.74
CA THR A 128 0.61 6.17 -3.13
C THR A 128 1.63 7.08 -3.83
N LEU A 129 1.20 7.84 -4.84
CA LEU A 129 2.08 8.73 -5.62
C LEU A 129 2.72 9.83 -4.78
N ARG A 130 1.98 10.41 -3.82
CA ARG A 130 2.51 11.42 -2.89
C ARG A 130 3.65 10.88 -2.03
N ASN A 131 3.63 9.60 -1.69
CA ASN A 131 4.65 8.96 -0.86
C ASN A 131 5.84 8.43 -1.66
N PHE A 132 5.63 8.18 -2.96
CA PHE A 132 6.64 7.70 -3.89
C PHE A 132 6.64 8.56 -5.17
N PRO A 133 6.97 9.86 -5.06
CA PRO A 133 7.07 10.71 -6.23
C PRO A 133 8.11 10.13 -7.20
N LYS A 134 8.02 10.47 -8.48
CA LYS A 134 9.16 10.27 -9.37
C LYS A 134 10.30 11.09 -8.78
N GLU A 135 11.46 10.48 -8.61
CA GLU A 135 12.69 11.25 -8.42
C GLU A 135 12.75 12.21 -9.61
N ALA A 136 12.78 13.52 -9.33
CA ALA A 136 13.06 14.47 -10.38
C ALA A 136 14.38 14.01 -11.00
N GLN A 137 14.40 13.72 -12.30
CA GLN A 137 15.67 13.63 -13.00
C GLN A 137 16.37 14.95 -12.71
N GLU A 138 17.44 14.91 -11.91
CA GLU A 138 18.30 16.05 -11.74
C GLU A 138 18.62 16.53 -13.15
N VAL A 139 18.21 17.77 -13.44
CA VAL A 139 18.59 18.47 -14.65
C VAL A 139 20.09 18.73 -14.54
N LEU A 140 20.88 17.68 -14.78
CA LEU A 140 22.28 17.77 -15.16
C LEU A 140 22.30 17.89 -16.69
N GLN A 141 21.77 19.00 -17.17
CA GLN A 141 22.08 19.54 -18.48
C GLN A 141 22.21 21.06 -18.36
N SER A 142 23.40 21.50 -17.93
CA SER A 142 24.12 22.65 -18.47
C SER A 142 25.49 22.74 -17.85
#